data_AF-A0A800G079-F1
#
_entry.id   AF-A0A800G079-F1
#
_cell.length_a   1.000
_cell.length_b   1.000
_cell.length_c   1.000
_cell.angle_alpha   90.00
_cell.angle_beta   90.00
_cell.angle_gamma   90.00
#
_symmetry.space_group_name_H-M   'P 1'
#
loop_
_entity.id
_entity.type
_entity.pdbx_description
1 polymer ?
#
loop_
_entity_poly.entity_id
_entity_poly.type
_entity_poly.pdbx_seq_one_letter_code
_entity_poly.pdbx_strand_id
1 'polypeptide(L)'
;MTMPVNAPSAQAPTLRLAVSTSLALMVIIAAACQSLGDQADNAVAADSSQEAANTATLEVTFEKQDARQLAIRMRRFQPDGMPVRILASDSRTWVVSGTASDVRTIKHLADVLDRTILTPEHVIRTYDIEHQDARLLAVSSRGTAPKGASWGIVVSPEGRWHVILPQDELVAFEAWLDEIDSPS
;
A
#
# COMPACT_ATOMS: atom_id res chain seq x y z
N MET A 1 33.31 -57.13 -41.30
CA MET A 1 31.90 -57.26 -40.87
C MET A 1 31.78 -56.40 -39.62
N THR A 2 31.43 -55.14 -39.78
CA THR A 2 31.37 -54.15 -38.69
C THR A 2 30.23 -53.18 -39.01
N MET A 3 29.20 -53.20 -38.18
CA MET A 3 28.01 -52.34 -38.26
C MET A 3 28.23 -51.02 -37.46
N PRO A 4 27.21 -50.16 -37.23
CA PRO A 4 27.11 -48.84 -37.82
C PRO A 4 27.33 -47.68 -36.83
N VAL A 5 27.43 -46.47 -37.39
CA VAL A 5 27.44 -45.17 -36.74
C VAL A 5 26.22 -45.00 -35.81
N ASN A 6 26.48 -44.67 -34.54
CA ASN A 6 25.45 -44.30 -33.58
C ASN A 6 25.58 -42.80 -33.27
N ALA A 7 24.64 -42.00 -33.76
CA ALA A 7 24.50 -40.59 -33.41
C ALA A 7 23.54 -40.49 -32.20
N PRO A 8 23.89 -39.78 -31.11
CA PRO A 8 22.95 -39.58 -30.02
C PRO A 8 21.84 -38.61 -30.43
N SER A 9 20.60 -39.12 -30.27
CA SER A 9 19.35 -38.43 -30.54
C SER A 9 19.13 -37.22 -29.63
N ALA A 10 18.45 -36.22 -30.19
CA ALA A 10 18.02 -35.00 -29.55
C ALA A 10 17.28 -35.24 -28.22
N GLN A 11 17.73 -34.58 -27.16
CA GLN A 11 16.95 -34.40 -25.93
C GLN A 11 16.40 -32.97 -25.94
N ALA A 12 15.09 -32.85 -26.17
CA ALA A 12 14.35 -31.63 -25.91
C ALA A 12 14.20 -31.47 -24.37
N PRO A 13 14.48 -30.29 -23.79
CA PRO A 13 14.19 -30.07 -22.39
C PRO A 13 12.69 -29.88 -22.19
N THR A 14 12.01 -30.91 -21.69
CA THR A 14 10.69 -30.79 -21.07
C THR A 14 10.85 -30.15 -19.70
N LEU A 15 10.65 -28.84 -19.59
CA LEU A 15 10.57 -28.16 -18.31
C LEU A 15 9.10 -27.97 -17.92
N ARG A 16 8.77 -28.60 -16.79
CA ARG A 16 7.45 -28.70 -16.16
C ARG A 16 6.95 -27.31 -15.75
N LEU A 17 5.71 -27.01 -16.12
CA LEU A 17 4.94 -25.87 -15.62
C LEU A 17 4.75 -26.04 -14.10
N ALA A 18 5.48 -25.28 -13.30
CA ALA A 18 5.11 -25.05 -11.92
C ALA A 18 4.03 -23.96 -11.93
N VAL A 19 2.76 -24.37 -11.87
CA VAL A 19 1.68 -23.44 -11.56
C VAL A 19 1.86 -23.06 -10.09
N SER A 20 2.60 -21.99 -9.85
CA SER A 20 2.61 -21.32 -8.56
C SER A 20 1.26 -20.66 -8.41
N THR A 21 0.34 -21.31 -7.71
CA THR A 21 -0.90 -20.70 -7.24
C THR A 21 -0.54 -19.66 -6.18
N SER A 22 -0.08 -18.49 -6.63
CA SER A 22 0.04 -17.31 -5.78
C SER A 22 -1.37 -16.89 -5.41
N LEU A 23 -1.78 -17.25 -4.20
CA LEU A 23 -2.99 -16.72 -3.59
C LEU A 23 -2.77 -15.21 -3.41
N ALA A 24 -3.34 -14.40 -4.31
CA ALA A 24 -3.32 -12.95 -4.17
C ALA A 24 -4.15 -12.57 -2.93
N LEU A 25 -3.46 -12.29 -1.83
CA LEU A 25 -4.05 -11.84 -0.59
C LEU A 25 -4.38 -10.34 -0.72
N MET A 26 -5.56 -10.02 -1.24
CA MET A 26 -6.07 -8.65 -1.30
C MET A 26 -6.51 -8.21 0.11
N VAL A 27 -5.77 -7.30 0.73
CA VAL A 27 -6.09 -6.76 2.07
C VAL A 27 -6.34 -5.25 1.95
N ILE A 28 -7.61 -4.86 2.10
CA ILE A 28 -8.00 -3.46 2.29
C ILE A 28 -8.34 -3.27 3.77
N ILE A 29 -7.55 -2.48 4.49
CA ILE A 29 -7.87 -2.08 5.87
C ILE A 29 -8.77 -0.84 5.78
N ALA A 30 -10.07 -1.04 6.01
CA ALA A 30 -11.00 0.06 6.20
C ALA A 30 -10.89 0.53 7.67
N ALA A 31 -10.49 1.78 7.88
CA ALA A 31 -10.54 2.39 9.20
C ALA A 31 -12.01 2.59 9.62
N ALA A 32 -12.54 1.65 10.40
CA ALA A 32 -13.83 1.77 11.09
C ALA A 32 -13.61 2.16 12.56
N CYS A 33 -14.43 3.08 13.03
CA CYS A 33 -14.40 3.79 14.31
C CYS A 33 -14.36 2.91 15.57
N GLN A 34 -13.78 3.44 16.66
CA GLN A 34 -14.28 3.25 18.03
C GLN A 34 -13.83 4.39 18.96
N SER A 35 -14.80 5.23 19.27
CA SER A 35 -14.86 6.04 20.49
C SER A 35 -15.20 5.10 21.66
N LEU A 36 -14.32 5.04 22.65
CA LEU A 36 -14.53 4.61 24.05
C LEU A 36 -13.48 5.44 24.82
N GLY A 37 -13.78 6.31 25.75
CA GLY A 37 -14.77 6.28 26.81
C GLY A 37 -14.04 6.82 28.04
N ASP A 38 -14.42 8.03 28.46
CA ASP A 38 -14.36 8.63 29.80
C ASP A 38 -13.42 8.01 30.87
N GLN A 39 -12.40 8.76 31.31
CA GLN A 39 -12.21 9.01 32.75
C GLN A 39 -11.28 10.21 33.02
N ALA A 40 -11.79 11.09 33.90
CA ALA A 40 -11.24 12.35 34.38
C ALA A 40 -9.94 12.23 35.19
N ASP A 41 -9.12 13.29 35.19
CA ASP A 41 -8.94 14.11 36.39
C ASP A 41 -8.26 15.46 36.08
N ASN A 42 -8.46 16.38 37.01
CA ASN A 42 -8.49 17.83 36.90
C ASN A 42 -7.10 18.50 36.91
N ALA A 43 -6.84 19.45 36.01
CA ALA A 43 -5.87 20.53 36.24
C ALA A 43 -6.26 21.79 35.45
N VAL A 44 -6.91 22.72 36.16
CA VAL A 44 -7.02 24.12 35.76
C VAL A 44 -5.63 24.75 35.75
N ALA A 45 -5.18 25.15 34.57
CA ALA A 45 -4.33 26.33 34.41
C ALA A 45 -4.62 26.92 33.03
N ALA A 46 -5.32 28.04 33.04
CA ALA A 46 -5.42 28.91 31.90
C ALA A 46 -4.04 29.50 31.58
N ASP A 47 -3.76 29.60 30.28
CA ASP A 47 -3.06 30.69 29.59
C ASP A 47 -1.97 30.21 28.62
N SER A 48 -2.10 30.75 27.40
CA SER A 48 -1.07 30.92 26.37
C SER A 48 -0.71 29.73 25.47
N SER A 49 -0.99 29.90 24.16
CA SER A 49 -0.40 29.18 23.00
C SER A 49 -1.23 28.06 22.36
N GLN A 50 -2.39 28.45 21.85
CA GLN A 50 -3.17 27.69 20.87
C GLN A 50 -2.49 27.75 19.49
N GLU A 51 -1.49 26.88 19.24
CA GLU A 51 -1.03 26.41 17.90
C GLU A 51 0.31 25.63 17.98
N ALA A 52 0.39 24.62 18.85
CA ALA A 52 1.26 23.49 18.56
C ALA A 52 0.49 22.59 17.58
N ALA A 53 0.72 22.73 16.28
CA ALA A 53 0.22 21.81 15.28
C ALA A 53 0.50 20.38 15.76
N ASN A 54 -0.57 19.63 16.03
CA ASN A 54 -0.58 18.41 16.83
C ASN A 54 0.23 17.30 16.13
N THR A 55 1.55 17.35 16.33
CA THR A 55 2.54 16.51 15.67
C THR A 55 2.55 15.17 16.37
N ALA A 56 1.97 14.16 15.73
CA ALA A 56 2.01 12.78 16.17
C ALA A 56 3.32 12.13 15.70
N THR A 57 3.85 11.21 16.51
CA THR A 57 4.96 10.33 16.12
C THR A 57 4.60 8.89 16.44
N LEU A 58 4.90 7.98 15.52
CA LEU A 58 4.61 6.55 15.65
C LEU A 58 5.79 5.72 15.13
N GLU A 59 6.11 4.65 15.86
CA GLU A 59 6.99 3.60 15.37
C GLU A 59 6.18 2.53 14.62
N VAL A 60 6.66 2.15 13.44
CA VAL A 60 6.05 1.13 12.59
C VAL A 60 7.11 0.06 12.30
N THR A 61 6.82 -1.17 12.71
CA THR A 61 7.72 -2.32 12.53
C THR A 61 7.25 -3.19 11.36
N PHE A 62 8.18 -3.53 10.48
CA PHE A 62 8.02 -4.41 9.34
C PHE A 62 8.50 -5.81 9.68
N GLU A 63 7.69 -6.82 9.39
CA GLU A 63 8.02 -8.22 9.66
C GLU A 63 8.65 -8.92 8.45
N LYS A 64 8.29 -8.49 7.23
CA LYS A 64 8.60 -9.20 5.99
C LYS A 64 9.49 -8.40 5.05
N GLN A 65 9.49 -7.08 5.16
CA GLN A 65 10.22 -6.17 4.27
C GLN A 65 11.32 -5.40 4.98
N ASP A 66 12.35 -4.98 4.23
CA ASP A 66 13.38 -4.09 4.73
C ASP A 66 12.88 -2.64 4.79
N ALA A 67 12.77 -2.09 6.00
CA ALA A 67 12.25 -0.77 6.25
C ALA A 67 13.09 0.33 5.57
N ARG A 68 14.41 0.19 5.43
CA ARG A 68 15.24 1.21 4.77
C ARG A 68 14.93 1.29 3.29
N GLN A 69 14.78 0.14 2.64
CA GLN A 69 14.41 0.07 1.23
C GLN A 69 13.03 0.67 0.98
N LEU A 70 12.06 0.34 1.84
CA LEU A 70 10.73 0.93 1.74
C LEU A 70 10.77 2.45 1.97
N ALA A 71 11.57 2.95 2.92
CA ALA A 71 11.66 4.39 3.21
C ALA A 71 12.24 5.16 2.01
N ILE A 72 13.23 4.59 1.32
CA ILE A 72 13.78 5.17 0.09
C ILE A 72 12.72 5.24 -1.01
N ARG A 73 11.89 4.19 -1.16
CA ARG A 73 10.76 4.19 -2.11
C ARG A 73 9.72 5.24 -1.74
N MET A 74 9.35 5.32 -0.47
CA MET A 74 8.43 6.33 0.05
C MET A 74 8.95 7.76 -0.14
N ARG A 75 10.26 8.01 -0.19
CA ARG A 75 10.75 9.37 -0.52
C ARG A 75 10.40 9.81 -1.94
N ARG A 76 10.30 8.87 -2.88
CA ARG A 76 9.86 9.14 -4.26
C ARG A 76 8.34 9.32 -4.34
N PHE A 77 7.62 8.72 -3.40
CA PHE A 77 6.20 8.93 -3.17
C PHE A 77 6.03 10.00 -2.09
N GLN A 78 6.19 11.27 -2.44
CA GLN A 78 5.57 12.31 -1.62
C GLN A 78 4.08 12.27 -1.97
N PRO A 79 3.19 11.86 -1.05
CA PRO A 79 1.77 12.05 -1.27
C PRO A 79 1.59 13.57 -1.27
N ASP A 80 1.32 14.15 -2.44
CA ASP A 80 1.21 15.60 -2.58
C ASP A 80 0.29 16.16 -1.47
N GLY A 81 0.80 17.12 -0.71
CA GLY A 81 0.08 17.74 0.40
C GLY A 81 0.10 17.02 1.76
N MET A 82 0.78 15.88 1.91
CA MET A 82 0.94 15.22 3.23
C MET A 82 2.27 15.62 3.89
N PRO A 83 2.30 16.50 4.91
CA PRO A 83 3.52 16.88 5.62
C PRO A 83 3.95 15.78 6.60
N VAL A 84 4.34 14.62 6.07
CA VAL A 84 4.81 13.47 6.85
C VAL A 84 6.31 13.23 6.65
N ARG A 85 7.01 12.98 7.75
CA ARG A 85 8.42 12.60 7.78
C ARG A 85 8.52 11.12 8.13
N ILE A 86 9.16 10.35 7.26
CA ILE A 86 9.44 8.93 7.47
C ILE A 86 10.96 8.75 7.58
N LEU A 87 11.41 8.19 8.69
CA LEU A 87 12.80 7.83 8.94
C LEU A 87 12.90 6.36 9.26
N ALA A 88 13.72 5.60 8.53
CA ALA A 88 14.07 4.25 8.93
C ALA A 88 15.12 4.33 10.05
N SER A 89 14.75 3.98 11.28
CA SER A 89 15.68 3.91 12.42
C SER A 89 16.63 2.72 12.28
N ASP A 90 16.13 1.61 11.73
CA ASP A 90 16.87 0.38 11.48
C ASP A 90 16.32 -0.35 10.24
N SER A 91 16.68 -1.61 10.02
CA SER A 91 16.22 -2.40 8.85
C SER A 91 14.78 -2.90 8.95
N ARG A 92 14.11 -2.69 10.09
CA ARG A 92 12.75 -3.15 10.37
C ARG A 92 11.81 -2.06 10.84
N THR A 93 12.31 -0.91 11.27
CA THR A 93 11.47 0.09 11.93
C THR A 93 11.50 1.43 11.22
N TRP A 94 10.32 2.02 11.04
CA TRP A 94 10.13 3.43 10.72
C TRP A 94 9.74 4.22 11.94
N VAL A 95 10.27 5.42 12.04
CA VAL A 95 9.73 6.51 12.85
C VAL A 95 9.00 7.45 11.90
N VAL A 96 7.69 7.59 12.09
CA VAL A 96 6.80 8.41 11.27
C VAL A 96 6.33 9.59 12.09
N SER A 97 6.53 10.81 11.61
CA SER A 97 6.08 12.04 12.29
C SER A 97 5.29 12.92 11.33
N GLY A 98 4.17 13.48 11.79
CA GLY A 98 3.27 14.31 10.97
C GLY A 98 1.99 14.63 11.74
N THR A 99 0.89 14.97 11.05
CA THR A 99 -0.41 15.07 11.73
C THR A 99 -0.89 13.68 12.17
N ALA A 100 -1.75 13.61 13.20
CA ALA A 100 -2.30 12.32 13.64
C ALA A 100 -3.07 11.57 12.53
N SER A 101 -3.68 12.29 11.59
CA SER A 101 -4.35 11.72 10.42
C SER A 101 -3.35 11.11 9.44
N ASP A 102 -2.31 11.85 9.10
CA ASP A 102 -1.27 11.41 8.15
C ASP A 102 -0.49 10.21 8.69
N VAL A 103 -0.13 10.24 9.98
CA VAL A 103 0.57 9.12 10.63
C VAL A 103 -0.26 7.84 10.58
N ARG A 104 -1.59 7.92 10.74
CA ARG A 104 -2.48 6.75 10.59
C ARG A 104 -2.52 6.25 9.15
N THR A 105 -2.61 7.15 8.16
CA THR A 105 -2.58 6.78 6.74
C THR A 105 -1.27 6.07 6.39
N ILE A 106 -0.13 6.60 6.82
CA ILE A 106 1.18 5.98 6.59
C ILE A 106 1.29 4.64 7.32
N LYS A 107 0.74 4.50 8.52
CA LYS A 107 0.68 3.19 9.21
C LYS A 107 -0.07 2.15 8.38
N HIS A 108 -1.25 2.50 7.86
CA HIS A 108 -2.02 1.59 7.01
C HIS A 108 -1.30 1.28 5.70
N LEU A 109 -0.63 2.26 5.10
CA LEU A 109 0.20 2.04 3.92
C LEU A 109 1.35 1.09 4.24
N ALA A 110 2.04 1.28 5.37
CA ALA A 110 3.10 0.39 5.82
C ALA A 110 2.62 -1.05 6.03
N ASP A 111 1.43 -1.25 6.61
CA ASP A 111 0.81 -2.58 6.76
C ASP A 111 0.60 -3.28 5.41
N VAL A 112 0.17 -2.53 4.38
CA VAL A 112 0.02 -3.05 3.02
C VAL A 112 1.38 -3.33 2.38
N LEU A 113 2.34 -2.42 2.53
CA LEU A 113 3.70 -2.58 1.99
C LEU A 113 4.41 -3.79 2.58
N ASP A 114 4.29 -4.05 3.88
CA ASP A 114 4.92 -5.20 4.54
C ASP A 114 4.36 -6.53 4.01
N ARG A 115 3.07 -6.57 3.67
CA ARG A 115 2.40 -7.79 3.18
C ARG A 115 2.53 -8.00 1.68
N THR A 116 2.85 -6.96 0.93
CA THR A 116 2.96 -6.99 -0.53
C THR A 116 4.38 -7.39 -0.94
N ILE A 117 4.51 -8.25 -1.95
CA ILE A 117 5.80 -8.56 -2.56
C ILE A 117 6.15 -7.43 -3.52
N LEU A 118 6.89 -6.44 -3.02
CA LEU A 118 7.22 -5.24 -3.78
C LEU A 118 8.42 -5.47 -4.70
N THR A 119 8.14 -5.62 -5.98
CA THR A 119 9.18 -5.60 -7.03
C THR A 119 9.60 -4.15 -7.33
N PRO A 120 10.76 -3.90 -7.95
CA PRO A 120 11.19 -2.55 -8.35
C PRO A 120 10.21 -1.81 -9.26
N GLU A 121 9.36 -2.55 -9.97
CA GLU A 121 8.36 -2.05 -10.91
C GLU A 121 7.09 -1.55 -10.21
N HIS A 122 6.92 -1.80 -8.91
CA HIS A 122 5.78 -1.28 -8.16
C HIS A 122 5.89 0.24 -7.95
N VAL A 123 4.79 0.92 -8.21
CA VAL A 123 4.62 2.35 -7.94
C VAL A 123 3.50 2.58 -6.93
N ILE A 124 3.57 3.74 -6.28
CA ILE A 124 2.54 4.22 -5.38
C ILE A 124 1.98 5.51 -6.00
N ARG A 125 0.66 5.57 -6.16
CA ARG A 125 -0.07 6.70 -6.76
C ARG A 125 -1.16 7.17 -5.82
N THR A 126 -1.47 8.46 -5.88
CA THR A 126 -2.59 9.05 -5.15
C THR A 126 -3.65 9.46 -6.16
N TYR A 127 -4.89 9.11 -5.88
CA TYR A 127 -6.06 9.46 -6.70
C TYR A 127 -7.11 10.13 -5.84
N ASP A 128 -7.68 11.21 -6.38
CA ASP A 128 -8.90 11.82 -5.86
C ASP A 128 -10.09 11.14 -6.54
N ILE A 129 -11.12 10.80 -5.75
CA ILE A 129 -12.36 10.20 -6.26
C ILE A 129 -13.40 11.32 -6.33
N GLU A 130 -13.95 11.57 -7.52
CA GLU A 130 -14.70 12.78 -7.81
C GLU A 130 -16.22 12.58 -7.75
N HIS A 131 -16.72 11.43 -8.20
CA HIS A 131 -18.17 11.24 -8.41
C HIS A 131 -18.79 10.27 -7.41
N GLN A 132 -17.98 9.42 -6.77
CA GLN A 132 -18.42 8.43 -5.79
C GLN A 132 -17.88 8.73 -4.38
N ASP A 133 -18.50 8.14 -3.35
CA ASP A 133 -17.87 8.12 -2.02
C ASP A 133 -16.65 7.20 -2.06
N ALA A 134 -15.46 7.78 -1.88
CA ALA A 134 -14.20 7.06 -1.98
C ALA A 134 -14.09 5.83 -1.07
N ARG A 135 -14.69 5.86 0.12
CA ARG A 135 -14.62 4.74 1.07
C ARG A 135 -15.55 3.62 0.63
N LEU A 136 -16.78 3.96 0.24
CA LEU A 136 -17.74 2.99 -0.28
C LEU A 136 -17.22 2.36 -1.56
N LEU A 137 -16.63 3.15 -2.47
CA LEU A 137 -16.03 2.67 -3.70
C LEU A 137 -14.84 1.73 -3.44
N ALA A 138 -14.02 2.01 -2.41
CA ALA A 138 -12.90 1.13 -2.04
C ALA A 138 -13.38 -0.20 -1.43
N VAL A 139 -14.54 -0.19 -0.78
CA VAL A 139 -15.17 -1.40 -0.25
C VAL A 139 -15.86 -2.18 -1.36
N SER A 140 -16.57 -1.52 -2.28
CA SER A 140 -17.28 -2.17 -3.38
C SER A 140 -16.34 -2.70 -4.47
N SER A 141 -15.15 -2.10 -4.62
CA SER A 141 -14.10 -2.58 -5.52
C SER A 141 -13.39 -3.86 -5.06
N ARG A 142 -13.73 -4.37 -3.87
CA ARG A 142 -13.18 -5.64 -3.37
C ARG A 142 -13.60 -6.80 -4.25
N GLY A 143 -12.62 -7.47 -4.86
CA GLY A 143 -12.85 -8.64 -5.68
C GLY A 143 -13.44 -8.36 -7.07
N THR A 144 -13.66 -7.10 -7.42
CA THR A 144 -14.01 -6.66 -8.79
C THR A 144 -12.80 -6.14 -9.56
N ALA A 145 -11.62 -6.15 -8.93
CA ALA A 145 -10.35 -5.91 -9.60
C ALA A 145 -10.21 -6.82 -10.84
N PRO A 146 -9.67 -6.31 -11.96
CA PRO A 146 -9.39 -7.11 -13.14
C PRO A 146 -8.60 -8.37 -12.77
N LYS A 147 -8.93 -9.52 -13.38
CA LYS A 147 -8.25 -10.79 -13.08
C LYS A 147 -6.74 -10.65 -13.32
N GLY A 148 -5.96 -10.88 -12.28
CA GLY A 148 -4.50 -10.78 -12.33
C GLY A 148 -3.94 -9.49 -11.76
N ALA A 149 -4.77 -8.46 -11.53
CA ALA A 149 -4.32 -7.22 -10.94
C ALA A 149 -3.88 -7.42 -9.48
N SER A 150 -2.67 -6.97 -9.17
CA SER A 150 -2.08 -7.06 -7.84
C SER A 150 -1.91 -5.66 -7.24
N TRP A 151 -3.04 -5.00 -6.97
CA TRP A 151 -3.05 -3.68 -6.36
C TRP A 151 -3.41 -3.70 -4.86
N GLY A 152 -2.87 -2.74 -4.11
CA GLY A 152 -3.24 -2.44 -2.73
C GLY A 152 -3.80 -1.03 -2.64
N ILE A 153 -4.99 -0.86 -2.08
CA ILE A 153 -5.66 0.44 -1.95
C ILE A 153 -5.75 0.81 -0.46
N VAL A 154 -5.26 1.99 -0.12
CA VAL A 154 -5.39 2.60 1.22
C VAL A 154 -6.14 3.92 1.07
N VAL A 155 -7.24 4.09 1.80
CA VAL A 155 -8.05 5.31 1.75
C VAL A 155 -7.68 6.21 2.94
N SER A 156 -7.27 7.43 2.64
CA SER A 156 -6.96 8.47 3.63
C SER A 156 -8.23 9.01 4.32
N PRO A 157 -8.09 9.68 5.48
CA PRO A 157 -9.19 10.36 6.17
C PRO A 157 -10.02 11.26 5.26
N GLU A 158 -9.35 12.04 4.42
CA GLU A 158 -9.91 12.99 3.45
C GLU A 158 -10.53 12.34 2.20
N GLY A 159 -10.46 11.01 2.06
CA GLY A 159 -11.08 10.29 0.96
C GLY A 159 -10.17 10.05 -0.26
N ARG A 160 -8.89 10.41 -0.19
CA ARG A 160 -7.94 10.09 -1.26
C ARG A 160 -7.52 8.63 -1.22
N TRP A 161 -7.37 8.03 -2.39
CA TRP A 161 -6.85 6.67 -2.54
C TRP A 161 -5.34 6.70 -2.74
N HIS A 162 -4.62 5.95 -1.93
CA HIS A 162 -3.21 5.63 -2.14
C HIS A 162 -3.12 4.20 -2.63
N VAL A 163 -2.71 4.03 -3.89
CA VAL A 163 -2.73 2.76 -4.59
C VAL A 163 -1.30 2.30 -4.86
N ILE A 164 -0.99 1.08 -4.45
CA ILE A 164 0.27 0.39 -4.69
C ILE A 164 0.02 -0.64 -5.78
N LEU A 165 0.71 -0.58 -6.91
CA LEU A 165 0.51 -1.50 -8.03
C LEU A 165 1.76 -1.60 -8.93
N PRO A 166 1.92 -2.68 -9.71
CA PRO A 166 2.92 -2.75 -10.77
C PRO A 166 2.75 -1.63 -11.80
N GLN A 167 3.86 -1.04 -12.27
CA GLN A 167 3.85 0.07 -13.24
C GLN A 167 3.20 -0.31 -14.58
N ASP A 168 3.28 -1.56 -14.99
CA ASP A 168 2.66 -2.08 -16.21
C ASP A 168 1.13 -2.26 -16.09
N GLU A 169 0.61 -2.37 -14.87
CA GLU A 169 -0.83 -2.40 -14.58
C GLU A 169 -1.46 -1.01 -14.47
N LEU A 170 -0.65 0.06 -14.46
CA LEU A 170 -1.10 1.42 -14.21
C LEU A 170 -2.21 1.88 -15.17
N VAL A 171 -2.02 1.66 -16.47
CA VAL A 171 -3.00 2.07 -17.50
C VAL A 171 -4.32 1.30 -17.35
N ALA A 172 -4.25 0.01 -16.99
CA ALA A 172 -5.43 -0.80 -16.78
C ALA A 172 -6.18 -0.39 -15.49
N PHE A 173 -5.44 -0.03 -14.43
CA PHE A 173 -6.03 0.52 -13.21
C PHE A 173 -6.73 1.84 -13.48
N GLU A 174 -6.10 2.78 -14.17
CA GLU A 174 -6.67 4.11 -14.44
C GLU A 174 -7.94 4.01 -15.30
N ALA A 175 -7.91 3.19 -16.35
CA ALA A 175 -9.11 2.96 -17.18
C ALA A 175 -10.26 2.34 -16.39
N TRP A 176 -9.97 1.41 -15.47
CA TRP A 176 -10.98 0.82 -14.59
C TRP A 176 -11.47 1.82 -13.54
N LEU A 177 -10.57 2.66 -12.99
CA LEU A 177 -10.93 3.69 -12.03
C LEU A 177 -11.90 4.70 -12.64
N ASP A 178 -11.60 5.17 -13.86
CA ASP A 178 -12.47 6.08 -14.61
C ASP A 178 -13.86 5.47 -14.84
N GLU A 179 -13.95 4.17 -15.13
CA GLU A 179 -15.23 3.46 -15.30
C GLU A 179 -16.05 3.46 -14.00
N ILE A 180 -15.43 3.13 -12.87
CA ILE A 180 -16.15 3.00 -11.59
C ILE A 180 -16.44 4.34 -10.91
N ASP A 181 -15.65 5.37 -11.19
CA ASP A 181 -15.84 6.74 -10.71
C ASP A 181 -16.49 7.64 -11.77
N SER A 182 -17.15 7.07 -12.78
CA SER A 182 -17.95 7.83 -13.73
C SER A 182 -19.24 8.36 -13.08
N PRO A 183 -19.72 9.56 -13.49
CA PRO A 183 -21.02 10.06 -13.06
C PRO A 183 -22.14 9.12 -13.52
N SER A 184 -23.08 8.82 -12.60
CA SER A 184 -24.24 7.95 -12.87
C SER A 184 -25.35 8.65 -13.64
#